data_AF-A0A8B7IK91-F1
#
_entry.id   AF-A0A8B7IK91-F1
#
_cell.length_a   1.000
_cell.length_b   1.000
_cell.length_c   1.000
_cell.angle_alpha   90.00
_cell.angle_beta   90.00
_cell.angle_gamma   90.00
#
_symmetry.space_group_name_H-M   'P 1'
#
loop_
_entity.id
_entity.type
_entity.pdbx_description
1 polymer ?
#
loop_
_entity_poly.entity_id
_entity_poly.type
_entity_poly.pdbx_seq_one_letter_code
_entity_poly.pdbx_strand_id
1 'polypeptide(L)'
;MKVFDVVNFDMINMLKLGYYPGQCEWVYCPGDAISSVATSEKSTGKIFIYDGRGNNQPLHVFDKLHTSSLTQIRLNPVYKVVVSSDKSGMIEYWTGTPHEYKFPKNVNWEYKTDTDLYEFAKCKAYPSSISFSPDGKKMATLGSDRKVRIFRFLTGKLMRVFDESLSVSSFLLLFFYDAVTYSISVQGFMIQTGDPTGTGMGGESIWGGEFEDEFHSTLRHDRPYTLSMANAGPNTNGSQFFITVVPTPWLDNKHSMFGRVAKGMEVVQRISNVRVNPKTDKPYEDVSIINITVK
;
A
#
# COMPACT_ATOMS: atom_id res chain seq x y z
N MET A 1 26.67 -4.29 -1.58
CA MET A 1 25.61 -3.26 -1.72
C MET A 1 26.21 -2.05 -2.41
N LYS A 2 25.53 -1.48 -3.41
CA LYS A 2 25.97 -0.26 -4.09
C LYS A 2 25.02 0.87 -3.71
N VAL A 3 25.57 2.04 -3.41
CA VAL A 3 24.83 3.25 -3.05
C VAL A 3 24.96 4.23 -4.21
N PHE A 4 23.84 4.73 -4.71
CA PHE A 4 23.78 5.61 -5.85
C PHE A 4 23.15 6.96 -5.48
N ASP A 5 23.64 8.01 -6.12
CA ASP A 5 22.92 9.27 -6.27
C ASP A 5 21.94 9.09 -7.43
N VAL A 6 20.65 9.16 -7.16
CA VAL A 6 19.62 8.99 -8.21
C VAL A 6 19.55 10.22 -9.12
N VAL A 7 19.86 11.41 -8.62
CA VAL A 7 19.79 12.65 -9.42
C VAL A 7 20.93 12.70 -10.43
N ASN A 8 22.14 12.37 -9.98
CA ASN A 8 23.34 12.41 -10.82
C ASN A 8 23.65 11.08 -11.52
N PHE A 9 22.91 10.01 -11.21
CA PHE A 9 23.16 8.64 -11.68
C PHE A 9 24.56 8.09 -11.35
N ASP A 10 25.20 8.63 -10.31
CA ASP A 10 26.55 8.27 -9.92
C ASP A 10 26.57 7.28 -8.75
N MET A 11 27.48 6.31 -8.81
CA MET A 11 27.74 5.43 -7.67
C MET A 11 28.54 6.18 -6.61
N ILE A 12 27.90 6.51 -5.49
CA ILE A 12 28.53 7.23 -4.36
C ILE A 12 29.43 6.29 -3.55
N ASN A 13 29.00 5.04 -3.35
CA ASN A 13 29.72 4.10 -2.51
C ASN A 13 29.45 2.65 -2.90
N MET A 14 30.39 1.76 -2.57
CA MET A 14 30.22 0.32 -2.68
C MET A 14 30.64 -0.37 -1.39
N LEU A 15 29.63 -0.84 -0.66
CA LEU A 15 29.80 -1.57 0.59
C LEU A 15 29.94 -3.07 0.30
N LYS A 16 31.10 -3.64 0.64
CA LYS A 16 31.35 -5.08 0.55
C LYS A 16 30.75 -5.77 1.78
N LEU A 17 29.65 -6.48 1.56
CA LEU A 17 28.97 -7.24 2.61
C LEU A 17 29.61 -8.62 2.73
N GLY A 18 29.83 -9.09 3.96
CA GLY A 18 30.35 -10.43 4.24
C GLY A 18 29.29 -11.53 4.20
N TYR A 19 28.11 -11.25 3.66
CA TYR A 19 26.95 -12.12 3.63
C TYR A 19 26.07 -11.82 2.40
N TYR A 20 25.11 -12.69 2.12
CA TYR A 20 24.13 -12.48 1.05
C TYR A 20 23.01 -11.55 1.51
N PRO A 21 22.84 -10.36 0.91
CA PRO A 21 21.81 -9.41 1.34
C PRO A 21 20.40 -9.89 1.01
N GLY A 22 19.48 -9.64 1.94
CA GLY A 22 18.03 -9.77 1.80
C GLY A 22 17.39 -8.41 1.53
N GLN A 23 16.55 -7.95 2.46
CA GLN A 23 15.94 -6.62 2.46
C GLN A 23 16.96 -5.51 2.75
N CYS A 24 16.78 -4.35 2.12
CA CYS A 24 17.57 -3.14 2.33
C CYS A 24 16.63 -1.93 2.42
N GLU A 25 16.89 -1.02 3.35
CA GLU A 25 16.08 0.19 3.56
C GLU A 25 16.93 1.34 4.11
N TRP A 26 16.69 2.56 3.61
CA TRP A 26 17.24 3.76 4.23
C TRP A 26 16.50 4.04 5.54
N VAL A 27 17.23 4.10 6.65
CA VAL A 27 16.66 4.23 8.00
C VAL A 27 17.12 5.52 8.70
N TYR A 28 17.29 6.58 7.90
CA TYR A 28 17.64 7.92 8.37
C TYR A 28 16.56 8.93 7.97
N CYS A 29 16.48 10.03 8.72
CA CYS A 29 15.61 11.16 8.44
C CYS A 29 16.41 12.35 7.89
N PRO A 30 15.77 13.28 7.15
CA PRO A 30 16.40 14.54 6.78
C PRO A 30 16.94 15.27 8.00
N GLY A 31 18.20 15.69 7.94
CA GLY A 31 18.92 16.36 9.03
C GLY A 31 19.74 15.44 9.94
N ASP A 32 19.62 14.11 9.80
CA ASP A 32 20.49 13.19 10.53
C ASP A 32 21.94 13.30 10.01
N ALA A 33 22.90 13.23 10.92
CA ALA A 33 24.32 13.34 10.60
C ALA A 33 24.85 12.17 9.74
N ILE A 34 24.18 11.02 9.82
CA ILE A 34 24.57 9.78 9.15
C ILE A 34 23.41 9.30 8.29
N SER A 35 23.67 9.11 6.99
CA SER A 35 22.74 8.46 6.06
C SER A 35 22.75 6.95 6.31
N SER A 36 22.07 6.52 7.37
CA SER A 36 22.05 5.14 7.82
C SER A 36 21.21 4.25 6.89
N VAL A 37 21.76 3.10 6.51
CA VAL A 37 21.07 2.08 5.71
C VAL A 37 21.06 0.76 6.46
N ALA A 38 19.87 0.17 6.59
CA ALA A 38 19.67 -1.15 7.15
C ALA A 38 19.69 -2.19 6.02
N THR A 39 20.40 -3.29 6.22
CA THR A 39 20.38 -4.42 5.31
C THR A 39 20.35 -5.73 6.10
N SER A 40 19.45 -6.62 5.71
CA SER A 40 19.30 -7.94 6.34
C SER A 40 20.14 -8.99 5.61
N GLU A 41 20.49 -10.05 6.32
CA GLU A 41 21.02 -11.26 5.68
C GLU A 41 19.88 -12.15 5.16
N LYS A 42 19.98 -12.61 3.92
CA LYS A 42 18.88 -13.26 3.18
C LYS A 42 18.26 -14.46 3.89
N SER A 43 19.07 -15.27 4.56
CA SER A 43 18.66 -16.55 5.17
C SER A 43 18.55 -16.52 6.69
N THR A 44 18.83 -15.39 7.35
CA THR A 44 18.85 -15.29 8.82
C THR A 44 18.03 -14.10 9.31
N GLY A 45 17.82 -14.01 10.62
CA GLY A 45 17.18 -12.85 11.26
C GLY A 45 18.09 -11.65 11.50
N LYS A 46 19.31 -11.64 10.92
CA LYS A 46 20.28 -10.59 11.19
C LYS A 46 20.00 -9.33 10.38
N ILE A 47 20.10 -8.18 11.02
CA ILE A 47 20.05 -6.86 10.39
C ILE A 47 21.36 -6.13 10.70
N PHE A 48 22.00 -5.60 9.67
CA PHE A 48 23.23 -4.81 9.76
C PHE A 48 22.92 -3.36 9.37
N ILE A 49 23.37 -2.42 10.17
CA ILE A 49 23.24 -1.00 9.88
C ILE A 49 24.58 -0.47 9.40
N TYR A 50 24.62 0.22 8.27
CA TYR A 50 25.82 0.87 7.75
C TYR A 50 25.58 2.37 7.58
N ASP A 51 26.66 3.13 7.57
CA ASP A 51 26.65 4.46 6.97
C ASP A 51 26.76 4.29 5.45
N GLY A 52 25.77 4.79 4.70
CA GLY A 52 25.75 4.72 3.24
C GLY A 52 26.95 5.40 2.57
N ARG A 53 27.60 6.36 3.24
CA ARG A 53 28.82 7.03 2.78
C ARG A 53 30.09 6.58 3.54
N GLY A 54 29.93 5.65 4.48
CA GLY A 54 31.00 5.16 5.32
C GLY A 54 31.79 4.01 4.70
N ASN A 55 32.47 3.27 5.57
CA ASN A 55 33.28 2.10 5.20
C ASN A 55 32.47 0.79 5.29
N ASN A 56 33.13 -0.34 5.07
CA ASN A 56 32.50 -1.67 5.10
C ASN A 56 32.16 -2.18 6.52
N GLN A 57 32.33 -1.37 7.57
CA GLN A 57 32.02 -1.79 8.94
C GLN A 57 30.59 -1.39 9.32
N PRO A 58 29.80 -2.31 9.89
CA PRO A 58 28.47 -1.97 10.36
C PRO A 58 28.56 -1.06 11.61
N LEU A 59 27.71 -0.04 11.65
CA LEU A 59 27.47 0.81 12.81
C LEU A 59 26.79 0.04 13.95
N HIS A 60 25.92 -0.90 13.58
CA HIS A 60 25.17 -1.74 14.52
C HIS A 60 24.76 -3.05 13.86
N VAL A 61 24.58 -4.10 14.68
CA VAL A 61 24.10 -5.41 14.22
C VAL A 61 23.04 -5.92 15.18
N PHE A 62 21.83 -6.14 14.67
CA PHE A 62 20.80 -6.90 15.36
C PHE A 62 20.98 -8.38 15.03
N ASP A 63 21.41 -9.18 16.00
CA ASP A 63 21.62 -10.63 15.84
C ASP A 63 20.53 -11.49 16.49
N LYS A 64 19.71 -10.88 17.36
CA LYS A 64 18.69 -11.55 18.18
C LYS A 64 17.28 -10.96 18.02
N LEU A 65 17.13 -9.88 17.26
CA LEU A 65 15.84 -9.20 17.11
C LEU A 65 14.82 -10.09 16.38
N HIS A 66 15.27 -10.79 15.34
CA HIS A 66 14.48 -11.76 14.59
C HIS A 66 15.16 -13.13 14.62
N THR A 67 14.35 -14.20 14.66
CA THR A 67 14.86 -15.58 14.56
C THR A 67 14.75 -16.14 13.14
N SER A 68 13.93 -15.50 12.29
CA SER A 68 13.66 -15.91 10.92
C SER A 68 14.12 -14.86 9.90
N SER A 69 14.28 -15.28 8.65
CA SER A 69 14.61 -14.39 7.52
C SER A 69 13.64 -13.21 7.40
N LEU A 70 14.20 -12.00 7.23
CA LEU A 70 13.42 -10.77 7.14
C LEU A 70 12.59 -10.72 5.84
N THR A 71 11.36 -10.25 5.98
CA THR A 71 10.45 -9.99 4.86
C THR A 71 10.41 -8.51 4.50
N GLN A 72 10.44 -7.61 5.47
CA GLN A 72 10.41 -6.16 5.26
C GLN A 72 11.24 -5.41 6.32
N ILE A 73 11.78 -4.26 5.92
CA ILE A 73 12.34 -3.23 6.80
C ILE A 73 11.81 -1.89 6.24
N ARG A 74 11.12 -1.10 7.06
CA ARG A 74 10.52 0.18 6.62
C ARG A 74 10.61 1.25 7.69
N LEU A 75 11.03 2.46 7.30
CA LEU A 75 11.04 3.62 8.18
C LEU A 75 9.68 4.34 8.16
N ASN A 76 9.12 4.59 9.34
CA ASN A 76 8.05 5.58 9.52
C ASN A 76 8.69 6.95 9.81
N PRO A 77 8.75 7.87 8.83
CA PRO A 77 9.50 9.12 8.96
C PRO A 77 8.85 10.10 9.95
N VAL A 78 7.54 9.99 10.17
CA VAL A 78 6.81 10.88 11.10
C VAL A 78 7.23 10.62 12.54
N TYR A 79 7.34 9.35 12.92
CA TYR A 79 7.72 8.96 14.27
C TYR A 79 9.21 8.62 14.40
N LYS A 80 9.97 8.60 13.30
CA LYS A 80 11.38 8.18 13.26
C LYS A 80 11.61 6.78 13.83
N VAL A 81 10.68 5.88 13.52
CA VAL A 81 10.69 4.49 14.00
C VAL A 81 10.74 3.55 12.81
N VAL A 82 11.64 2.58 12.85
CA VAL A 82 11.76 1.53 11.86
C VAL A 82 10.94 0.32 12.32
N VAL A 83 10.21 -0.26 11.37
CA VAL A 83 9.51 -1.53 11.55
C VAL A 83 10.22 -2.57 10.70
N SER A 84 10.59 -3.69 11.31
CA SER A 84 11.08 -4.87 10.61
C SER A 84 10.14 -6.05 10.83
N SER A 85 10.00 -6.91 9.82
CA SER A 85 9.21 -8.14 9.94
C SER A 85 9.92 -9.35 9.36
N ASP A 86 9.56 -10.54 9.83
CA ASP A 86 10.16 -11.80 9.37
C ASP A 86 9.14 -12.85 8.90
N LYS A 87 9.66 -13.93 8.32
CA LYS A 87 8.87 -15.06 7.80
C LYS A 87 8.11 -15.86 8.87
N SER A 88 8.41 -15.69 10.15
CA SER A 88 7.64 -16.29 11.25
C SER A 88 6.41 -15.44 11.63
N GLY A 89 6.20 -14.30 10.97
CA GLY A 89 5.10 -13.39 11.25
C GLY A 89 5.38 -12.45 12.41
N MET A 90 6.65 -12.28 12.80
CA MET A 90 7.03 -11.33 13.84
C MET A 90 7.24 -9.95 13.26
N ILE A 91 6.69 -8.93 13.92
CA ILE A 91 6.88 -7.51 13.60
C ILE A 91 7.56 -6.84 14.79
N GLU A 92 8.70 -6.18 14.56
CA GLU A 92 9.51 -5.52 15.59
C GLU A 92 9.68 -4.03 15.29
N TYR A 93 9.77 -3.24 16.36
CA TYR A 93 9.90 -1.78 16.31
C TYR A 93 11.25 -1.38 16.92
N TRP A 94 12.00 -0.54 16.23
CA TRP A 94 13.30 -0.05 16.69
C TRP A 94 13.60 1.33 16.08
N THR A 95 14.50 2.09 16.68
CA THR A 95 14.84 3.46 16.23
C THR A 95 16.15 3.52 15.48
N GLY A 96 16.33 4.51 14.60
CA GLY A 96 17.64 4.84 14.04
C GLY A 96 18.51 5.68 14.99
N THR A 97 19.55 6.31 14.43
CA THR A 97 20.23 7.43 15.09
C THR A 97 19.26 8.62 15.25
N PRO A 98 19.37 9.44 16.31
CA PRO A 98 20.34 9.38 17.41
C PRO A 98 19.97 8.40 18.55
N HIS A 99 18.87 7.66 18.43
CA HIS A 99 18.32 6.85 19.53
C HIS A 99 18.94 5.43 19.65
N GLU A 100 20.15 5.24 19.12
CA GLU A 100 21.01 4.06 19.32
C GLU A 100 20.35 2.70 19.09
N TYR A 101 19.47 2.55 18.08
CA TYR A 101 18.99 1.22 17.67
C TYR A 101 18.21 0.47 18.77
N LYS A 102 17.48 1.20 19.61
CA LYS A 102 16.69 0.66 20.73
C LYS A 102 15.19 0.66 20.42
N PHE A 103 14.42 0.07 21.34
CA PHE A 103 12.97 0.17 21.32
C PHE A 103 12.51 1.65 21.39
N PRO A 104 11.57 2.09 20.54
CA PRO A 104 11.11 3.48 20.53
C PRO A 104 10.40 3.87 21.82
N LYS A 105 10.71 5.06 22.35
CA LYS A 105 10.03 5.61 23.55
C LYS A 105 8.76 6.40 23.22
N ASN A 106 8.55 6.72 21.95
CA ASN A 106 7.45 7.52 21.45
C ASN A 106 6.29 6.67 20.89
N VAL A 107 6.21 5.40 21.30
CA VAL A 107 5.04 4.55 21.08
C VAL A 107 4.29 4.37 22.41
N ASN A 108 3.00 4.09 22.33
CA ASN A 108 2.06 4.00 23.44
C ASN A 108 1.86 2.54 23.89
N TRP A 109 2.95 1.78 23.99
CA TRP A 109 2.97 0.42 24.54
C TRP A 109 4.37 0.08 25.05
N GLU A 110 4.44 -0.76 26.07
CA GLU A 110 5.69 -1.21 26.69
C GLU A 110 5.93 -2.70 26.42
N TYR A 111 4.87 -3.51 26.56
CA TYR A 111 4.94 -4.94 26.30
C TYR A 111 4.26 -5.27 24.98
N LYS A 112 4.89 -6.13 24.18
CA LYS A 112 4.34 -6.54 22.89
C LYS A 112 3.01 -7.29 23.03
N THR A 113 2.74 -7.88 24.20
CA THR A 113 1.44 -8.47 24.57
C THR A 113 0.31 -7.44 24.64
N ASP A 114 0.62 -6.16 24.82
CA ASP A 114 -0.36 -5.07 24.79
C ASP A 114 -0.76 -4.70 23.36
N THR A 115 -0.13 -5.31 22.35
CA THR A 115 -0.35 -5.04 20.93
C THR A 115 -1.03 -6.23 20.24
N ASP A 116 -1.37 -6.06 18.97
CA ASP A 116 -1.81 -7.17 18.10
C ASP A 116 -0.74 -7.51 17.05
N LEU A 117 0.52 -7.13 17.28
CA LEU A 117 1.63 -7.35 16.34
C LEU A 117 1.98 -8.83 16.14
N TYR A 118 1.48 -9.73 17.00
CA TYR A 118 1.58 -11.19 16.84
C TYR A 118 0.50 -11.80 15.94
N GLU A 119 -0.41 -11.00 15.39
CA GLU A 119 -1.52 -11.49 14.57
C GLU A 119 -1.05 -12.37 13.41
N PHE A 120 0.02 -11.97 12.73
CA PHE A 120 0.61 -12.74 11.64
C PHE A 120 1.09 -14.12 12.09
N ALA A 121 1.84 -14.19 13.19
CA ALA A 121 2.30 -15.46 13.75
C ALA A 121 1.13 -16.38 14.16
N LYS A 122 0.05 -15.83 14.76
CA LYS A 122 -1.17 -16.58 15.09
C LYS A 122 -1.84 -17.17 13.86
N CYS A 123 -1.88 -16.41 12.76
CA CYS A 123 -2.43 -16.85 11.49
C CYS A 123 -1.49 -17.74 10.66
N LYS A 124 -0.28 -18.04 11.14
CA LYS A 124 0.78 -18.71 10.35
C LYS A 124 1.06 -17.98 9.03
N ALA A 125 0.97 -16.66 9.05
CA ALA A 125 1.21 -15.77 7.92
C ALA A 125 2.37 -14.82 8.26
N TYR A 126 2.87 -14.09 7.26
CA TYR A 126 3.86 -13.04 7.47
C TYR A 126 3.58 -11.82 6.59
N PRO A 127 4.02 -10.61 6.99
CA PRO A 127 3.92 -9.43 6.13
C PRO A 127 4.81 -9.58 4.90
N SER A 128 4.23 -9.49 3.71
CA SER A 128 4.96 -9.40 2.43
C SER A 128 5.28 -7.96 2.07
N SER A 129 4.47 -7.00 2.51
CA SER A 129 4.69 -5.56 2.32
C SER A 129 4.20 -4.77 3.55
N ILE A 130 4.83 -3.63 3.83
CA ILE A 130 4.49 -2.70 4.90
C ILE A 130 4.52 -1.28 4.32
N SER A 131 3.49 -0.48 4.61
CA SER A 131 3.43 0.95 4.29
C SER A 131 2.77 1.74 5.42
N PHE A 132 3.08 3.03 5.51
CA PHE A 132 2.56 3.92 6.54
C PHE A 132 1.63 4.96 5.92
N SER A 133 0.62 5.40 6.66
CA SER A 133 -0.19 6.56 6.25
C SER A 133 0.67 7.83 6.20
N PRO A 134 0.28 8.86 5.43
CA PRO A 134 1.03 10.12 5.35
C PRO A 134 1.26 10.80 6.71
N ASP A 135 0.30 10.67 7.64
CA ASP A 135 0.40 11.15 9.02
C ASP A 135 1.15 10.20 9.96
N GLY A 136 1.65 9.06 9.45
CA GLY A 136 2.36 8.01 10.17
C GLY A 136 1.53 7.22 11.18
N LYS A 137 0.27 7.58 11.43
CA LYS A 137 -0.55 7.02 12.53
C LYS A 137 -1.06 5.61 12.25
N LYS A 138 -1.08 5.19 10.99
CA LYS A 138 -1.52 3.87 10.56
C LYS A 138 -0.39 3.14 9.85
N MET A 139 -0.33 1.84 10.07
CA MET A 139 0.55 0.92 9.36
C MET A 139 -0.32 -0.10 8.62
N ALA A 140 -0.24 -0.10 7.30
CA ALA A 140 -0.88 -1.07 6.44
C ALA A 140 0.12 -2.18 6.10
N THR A 141 -0.33 -3.43 6.16
CA THR A 141 0.49 -4.59 5.80
C THR A 141 -0.27 -5.50 4.87
N LEU A 142 0.37 -5.99 3.80
CA LEU A 142 -0.14 -7.10 3.00
C LEU A 142 0.45 -8.40 3.54
N GLY A 143 -0.39 -9.40 3.79
CA GLY A 143 0.03 -10.70 4.29
C GLY A 143 0.27 -11.75 3.20
N SER A 144 1.10 -12.73 3.51
CA SER A 144 1.24 -13.96 2.71
C SER A 144 -0.06 -14.75 2.57
N ASP A 145 -1.04 -14.47 3.42
CA ASP A 145 -2.39 -15.05 3.40
C ASP A 145 -3.39 -14.22 2.56
N ARG A 146 -2.90 -13.27 1.76
CA ARG A 146 -3.72 -12.36 0.93
C ARG A 146 -4.71 -11.55 1.78
N LYS A 147 -4.30 -11.14 2.97
CA LYS A 147 -5.09 -10.23 3.80
C LYS A 147 -4.32 -8.95 4.05
N VAL A 148 -5.03 -7.83 3.94
CA VAL A 148 -4.49 -6.54 4.36
C VAL A 148 -4.89 -6.27 5.80
N ARG A 149 -3.91 -5.95 6.63
CA ARG A 149 -4.10 -5.61 8.04
C ARG A 149 -3.69 -4.18 8.27
N ILE A 150 -4.56 -3.41 8.92
CA ILE A 150 -4.30 -2.02 9.29
C ILE A 150 -4.12 -1.96 10.80
N PHE A 151 -2.96 -1.50 11.24
CA PHE A 151 -2.63 -1.30 12.65
C PHE A 151 -2.59 0.19 12.98
N ARG A 152 -3.00 0.55 14.19
CA ARG A 152 -2.69 1.86 14.77
C ARG A 152 -1.24 1.85 15.23
N PHE A 153 -0.39 2.60 14.54
CA PHE A 153 1.06 2.56 14.68
C PHE A 153 1.52 2.72 16.13
N LEU A 154 1.08 3.80 16.79
CA LEU A 154 1.50 4.10 18.16
C LEU A 154 1.12 3.04 19.18
N THR A 155 0.07 2.25 18.95
CA THR A 155 -0.41 1.25 19.94
C THR A 155 -0.12 -0.19 19.53
N GLY A 156 0.31 -0.42 18.28
CA GLY A 156 0.40 -1.76 17.68
C GLY A 156 -0.92 -2.53 17.61
N LYS A 157 -2.07 -1.89 17.90
CA LYS A 157 -3.39 -2.52 17.87
C LYS A 157 -3.93 -2.65 16.45
N LEU A 158 -4.51 -3.80 16.15
CA LEU A 158 -5.16 -4.09 14.88
C LEU A 158 -6.49 -3.32 14.81
N MET A 159 -6.64 -2.52 13.76
CA MET A 159 -7.86 -1.75 13.51
C MET A 159 -8.83 -2.51 12.62
N ARG A 160 -8.30 -3.08 11.52
CA ARG A 160 -9.08 -3.74 10.47
C ARG A 160 -8.26 -4.82 9.79
N VAL A 161 -8.96 -5.86 9.33
CA VAL A 161 -8.45 -6.90 8.43
C VAL A 161 -9.37 -6.92 7.22
N PHE A 162 -8.79 -6.80 6.04
CA PHE A 162 -9.45 -6.98 4.76
C PHE A 162 -8.98 -8.31 4.19
N ASP A 163 -9.93 -9.18 3.87
CA ASP A 163 -9.64 -10.45 3.23
C ASP A 163 -9.68 -10.25 1.72
N GLU A 164 -8.53 -10.30 1.05
CA GLU A 164 -8.46 -10.19 -0.41
C GLU A 164 -8.65 -11.54 -1.11
N SER A 165 -8.96 -12.62 -0.37
CA SER A 165 -9.35 -13.89 -1.01
C SER A 165 -10.73 -13.84 -1.70
N LEU A 166 -11.48 -12.75 -1.50
CA LEU A 166 -12.74 -12.45 -2.17
C LEU A 166 -12.74 -10.96 -2.57
N SER A 167 -12.87 -10.62 -3.86
CA SER A 167 -13.46 -9.39 -4.45
C SER A 167 -13.27 -8.01 -3.76
N VAL A 168 -12.26 -7.80 -2.91
CA VAL A 168 -12.02 -6.51 -2.19
C VAL A 168 -10.73 -5.82 -2.65
N SER A 169 -9.96 -6.45 -3.54
CA SER A 169 -8.72 -5.94 -4.15
C SER A 169 -8.85 -4.53 -4.73
N SER A 170 -10.04 -4.16 -5.20
CA SER A 170 -10.35 -2.87 -5.81
C SER A 170 -10.43 -1.69 -4.83
N PHE A 171 -10.71 -1.93 -3.54
CA PHE A 171 -11.01 -0.84 -2.58
C PHE A 171 -9.77 -0.22 -1.93
N LEU A 172 -8.68 -0.97 -1.78
CA LEU A 172 -7.44 -0.48 -1.16
C LEU A 172 -6.70 0.54 -2.02
N LEU A 173 -6.96 0.48 -3.31
CA LEU A 173 -6.39 1.32 -4.33
C LEU A 173 -6.76 2.81 -4.14
N LEU A 174 -7.89 3.08 -3.51
CA LEU A 174 -8.37 4.43 -3.20
C LEU A 174 -7.79 5.00 -1.89
N PHE A 175 -7.08 4.19 -1.11
CA PHE A 175 -6.48 4.60 0.16
C PHE A 175 -5.08 5.22 -0.01
N PHE A 176 -4.40 4.93 -1.13
CA PHE A 176 -3.03 5.38 -1.39
C PHE A 176 -2.93 6.64 -2.25
N TYR A 177 -3.99 7.01 -2.97
CA TYR A 177 -4.05 8.23 -3.76
C TYR A 177 -4.93 9.26 -3.06
N ASP A 178 -4.34 10.07 -2.17
CA ASP A 178 -4.94 11.36 -1.82
C ASP A 178 -5.08 12.16 -3.13
N ALA A 179 -6.34 12.51 -3.47
CA ALA A 179 -6.77 13.18 -4.70
C ALA A 179 -6.69 12.34 -5.98
N VAL A 180 -7.76 11.57 -6.24
CA VAL A 180 -8.07 11.08 -7.59
C VAL A 180 -9.04 12.08 -8.25
N THR A 181 -8.55 12.73 -9.30
CA THR A 181 -9.07 14.04 -9.73
C THR A 181 -10.11 13.96 -10.86
N TYR A 182 -10.36 12.80 -11.47
CA TYR A 182 -11.16 12.76 -12.69
C TYR A 182 -12.27 11.71 -12.69
N SER A 183 -13.46 12.18 -13.07
CA SER A 183 -14.64 11.37 -13.33
C SER A 183 -14.99 11.49 -14.82
N ILE A 184 -14.75 10.48 -15.66
CA ILE A 184 -15.34 10.45 -17.01
C ILE A 184 -16.81 10.12 -16.82
N SER A 185 -17.69 10.99 -17.28
CA SER A 185 -19.14 10.79 -17.18
C SER A 185 -19.69 10.60 -18.58
N VAL A 186 -19.99 9.35 -18.94
CA VAL A 186 -20.80 9.07 -20.13
C VAL A 186 -22.25 9.24 -19.70
N GLN A 187 -22.87 10.33 -20.14
CA GLN A 187 -24.20 10.73 -19.67
C GLN A 187 -25.21 9.58 -19.84
N GLY A 188 -25.80 9.15 -18.73
CA GLY A 188 -26.79 8.06 -18.69
C GLY A 188 -26.21 6.64 -18.75
N PHE A 189 -24.88 6.46 -18.67
CA PHE A 189 -24.25 5.13 -18.69
C PHE A 189 -23.47 4.82 -17.42
N MET A 190 -22.33 5.49 -17.19
CA MET A 190 -21.47 5.25 -16.03
C MET A 190 -20.59 6.46 -15.70
N ILE A 191 -20.06 6.45 -14.48
CA ILE A 191 -19.04 7.38 -13.99
C ILE A 191 -17.76 6.59 -13.73
N GLN A 192 -16.67 6.93 -14.40
CA GLN A 192 -15.37 6.25 -14.26
C GLN A 192 -14.34 7.15 -13.61
N THR A 193 -13.57 6.60 -12.68
CA THR A 193 -12.51 7.31 -11.95
C THR A 193 -11.36 6.33 -11.61
N GLY A 194 -10.40 6.79 -10.80
CA GLY A 194 -9.30 5.95 -10.31
C GLY A 194 -7.97 6.12 -11.06
N ASP A 195 -7.89 6.98 -12.07
CA ASP A 195 -6.62 7.30 -12.77
C ASP A 195 -5.90 8.49 -12.11
N PRO A 196 -4.71 8.30 -11.51
CA PRO A 196 -3.94 9.39 -10.91
C PRO A 196 -3.50 10.47 -11.91
N THR A 197 -3.36 10.11 -13.19
CA THR A 197 -2.92 11.03 -14.26
C THR A 197 -4.08 11.82 -14.87
N GLY A 198 -5.33 11.36 -14.69
CA GLY A 198 -6.50 11.98 -15.29
C GLY A 198 -6.63 11.85 -16.81
N THR A 199 -5.84 10.97 -17.42
CA THR A 199 -5.82 10.79 -18.88
C THR A 199 -6.82 9.73 -19.35
N GLY A 200 -7.25 8.85 -18.45
CA GLY A 200 -7.97 7.61 -18.74
C GLY A 200 -7.05 6.43 -19.03
N MET A 201 -5.73 6.66 -19.12
CA MET A 201 -4.73 5.65 -19.51
C MET A 201 -3.76 5.29 -18.38
N GLY A 202 -3.78 6.03 -17.26
CA GLY A 202 -2.90 5.77 -16.13
C GLY A 202 -3.54 4.92 -15.05
N GLY A 203 -2.74 4.62 -14.03
CA GLY A 203 -3.22 3.92 -12.84
C GLY A 203 -2.78 2.46 -12.79
N GLU A 204 -2.10 2.11 -11.70
CA GLU A 204 -1.57 0.77 -11.46
C GLU A 204 -2.15 0.19 -10.18
N SER A 205 -2.19 -1.14 -10.12
CA SER A 205 -2.57 -1.82 -8.90
C SER A 205 -1.50 -1.68 -7.81
N ILE A 206 -1.86 -2.06 -6.58
CA ILE A 206 -0.90 -2.06 -5.46
C ILE A 206 0.26 -3.06 -5.64
N TRP A 207 0.14 -3.98 -6.62
CA TRP A 207 1.17 -4.95 -6.96
C TRP A 207 2.20 -4.40 -7.97
N GLY A 208 2.06 -3.14 -8.41
CA GLY A 208 2.96 -2.48 -9.35
C GLY A 208 2.74 -2.88 -10.82
N GLY A 209 1.49 -3.19 -11.18
CA GLY A 209 1.11 -3.63 -12.52
C GLY A 209 -0.38 -3.94 -12.65
N GLU A 210 -0.77 -4.75 -13.63
CA GLU A 210 -2.14 -5.22 -13.84
C GLU A 210 -2.46 -6.48 -13.01
N PHE A 211 -3.73 -6.76 -12.78
CA PHE A 211 -4.19 -8.00 -12.13
C PHE A 211 -5.41 -8.63 -12.82
N GLU A 212 -5.62 -9.91 -12.52
CA GLU A 212 -6.61 -10.80 -13.14
C GLU A 212 -8.06 -10.35 -12.90
N ASP A 213 -8.96 -10.73 -13.83
CA ASP A 213 -10.39 -10.55 -13.67
C ASP A 213 -10.99 -11.56 -12.69
N GLU A 214 -12.01 -11.13 -11.93
CA GLU A 214 -12.77 -11.97 -11.02
C GLU A 214 -14.25 -11.93 -11.40
N PHE A 215 -14.76 -13.07 -11.88
CA PHE A 215 -16.15 -13.22 -12.28
C PHE A 215 -16.87 -14.25 -11.41
N HIS A 216 -18.08 -13.92 -10.97
CA HIS A 216 -18.92 -14.83 -10.20
C HIS A 216 -20.31 -14.91 -10.84
N SER A 217 -20.94 -16.09 -10.83
CA SER A 217 -22.22 -16.33 -11.52
C SER A 217 -23.38 -15.50 -10.97
N THR A 218 -23.31 -15.10 -9.70
CA THR A 218 -24.32 -14.28 -9.01
C THR A 218 -24.07 -12.78 -9.13
N LEU A 219 -22.89 -12.37 -9.61
CA LEU A 219 -22.46 -11.00 -9.71
C LEU A 219 -22.74 -10.50 -11.14
N ARG A 220 -23.74 -9.62 -11.29
CA ARG A 220 -24.29 -9.18 -12.58
C ARG A 220 -24.59 -7.69 -12.59
N HIS A 221 -24.39 -7.04 -13.72
CA HIS A 221 -24.76 -5.64 -13.96
C HIS A 221 -26.26 -5.51 -14.30
N ASP A 222 -27.10 -6.21 -13.54
CA ASP A 222 -28.55 -6.30 -13.72
C ASP A 222 -29.31 -5.07 -13.21
N ARG A 223 -28.60 -4.20 -12.46
CA ARG A 223 -29.16 -3.04 -11.75
C ARG A 223 -28.19 -1.86 -11.81
N PRO A 224 -28.71 -0.63 -11.74
CA PRO A 224 -27.87 0.57 -11.66
C PRO A 224 -27.07 0.58 -10.36
N TYR A 225 -26.10 1.50 -10.32
CA TYR A 225 -25.22 1.77 -9.18
C TYR A 225 -24.31 0.61 -8.81
N THR A 226 -23.96 -0.22 -9.79
CA THR A 226 -23.00 -1.31 -9.66
C THR A 226 -21.58 -0.74 -9.75
N LEU A 227 -20.69 -1.16 -8.85
CA LEU A 227 -19.26 -0.80 -8.83
C LEU A 227 -18.45 -1.93 -9.45
N SER A 228 -17.65 -1.58 -10.46
CA SER A 228 -16.86 -2.54 -11.24
C SER A 228 -15.52 -1.96 -11.68
N MET A 229 -14.54 -2.85 -11.92
CA MET A 229 -13.20 -2.45 -12.38
C MET A 229 -13.21 -1.99 -13.83
N ALA A 230 -12.51 -0.88 -14.12
CA ALA A 230 -12.20 -0.50 -15.48
C ALA A 230 -10.92 -1.23 -15.92
N ASN A 231 -10.94 -1.80 -17.11
CA ASN A 231 -9.84 -2.54 -17.69
C ASN A 231 -9.75 -2.24 -19.21
N ALA A 232 -8.58 -2.48 -19.81
CA ALA A 232 -8.33 -2.31 -21.24
C ALA A 232 -8.50 -3.62 -22.05
N GLY A 233 -8.96 -4.67 -21.39
CA GLY A 233 -9.04 -6.04 -21.89
C GLY A 233 -9.01 -7.06 -20.75
N PRO A 234 -9.12 -8.37 -21.05
CA PRO A 234 -9.11 -9.41 -20.03
C PRO A 234 -7.84 -9.35 -19.16
N ASN A 235 -8.01 -9.44 -17.85
CA ASN A 235 -6.93 -9.45 -16.84
C ASN A 235 -6.04 -8.20 -16.81
N THR A 236 -6.58 -7.04 -17.22
CA THR A 236 -5.85 -5.76 -17.20
C THR A 236 -6.39 -4.80 -16.14
N ASN A 237 -6.81 -5.34 -14.99
CA ASN A 237 -7.32 -4.49 -13.91
C ASN A 237 -6.15 -3.72 -13.28
N GLY A 238 -6.30 -2.41 -13.17
CA GLY A 238 -5.33 -1.53 -12.52
C GLY A 238 -5.98 -0.79 -11.38
N SER A 239 -5.98 0.54 -11.49
CA SER A 239 -6.47 1.44 -10.45
C SER A 239 -7.79 2.13 -10.78
N GLN A 240 -8.28 1.94 -11.99
CA GLN A 240 -9.50 2.56 -12.44
C GLN A 240 -10.73 1.71 -12.12
N PHE A 241 -11.84 2.36 -11.78
CA PHE A 241 -13.13 1.72 -11.56
C PHE A 241 -14.26 2.63 -12.01
N PHE A 242 -15.46 2.07 -12.18
CA PHE A 242 -16.64 2.83 -12.55
C PHE A 242 -17.88 2.45 -11.74
N ILE A 243 -18.85 3.36 -11.71
CA ILE A 243 -20.16 3.19 -11.14
C ILE A 243 -21.20 3.33 -12.25
N THR A 244 -22.01 2.29 -12.48
CA THR A 244 -23.08 2.36 -13.48
C THR A 244 -24.25 3.21 -12.97
N VAL A 245 -24.97 3.90 -13.84
CA VAL A 245 -26.24 4.59 -13.49
C VAL A 245 -27.47 3.92 -14.11
N VAL A 246 -27.25 2.91 -14.94
CA VAL A 246 -28.27 2.05 -15.56
C VAL A 246 -27.83 0.59 -15.46
N PRO A 247 -28.74 -0.39 -15.66
CA PRO A 247 -28.34 -1.78 -15.92
C PRO A 247 -27.49 -1.88 -17.18
N THR A 248 -26.40 -2.64 -17.12
CA THR A 248 -25.43 -2.79 -18.22
C THR A 248 -25.00 -4.26 -18.41
N PRO A 249 -25.92 -5.19 -18.74
CA PRO A 249 -25.60 -6.63 -18.77
C PRO A 249 -24.49 -7.02 -19.76
N TRP A 250 -24.22 -6.19 -20.77
CA TRP A 250 -23.14 -6.43 -21.74
C TRP A 250 -21.72 -6.29 -21.16
N LEU A 251 -21.60 -5.80 -19.92
CA LEU A 251 -20.36 -5.74 -19.15
C LEU A 251 -20.11 -6.99 -18.28
N ASP A 252 -21.09 -7.89 -18.19
CA ASP A 252 -20.96 -9.14 -17.43
C ASP A 252 -19.85 -10.03 -18.00
N ASN A 253 -19.04 -10.60 -17.11
CA ASN A 253 -17.84 -11.38 -17.45
C ASN A 253 -16.82 -10.64 -18.31
N LYS A 254 -16.84 -9.29 -18.30
CA LYS A 254 -15.81 -8.43 -18.89
C LYS A 254 -15.18 -7.52 -17.86
N HIS A 255 -15.99 -7.05 -16.90
CA HIS A 255 -15.54 -6.18 -15.81
C HIS A 255 -15.85 -6.84 -14.46
N SER A 256 -14.83 -6.93 -13.61
CA SER A 256 -14.94 -7.49 -12.27
C SER A 256 -15.86 -6.63 -11.41
N MET A 257 -17.01 -7.16 -11.02
CA MET A 257 -17.93 -6.53 -10.07
C MET A 257 -17.36 -6.71 -8.67
N PHE A 258 -17.28 -5.61 -7.90
CA PHE A 258 -16.80 -5.66 -6.51
C PHE A 258 -17.71 -4.92 -5.52
N GLY A 259 -18.79 -4.31 -5.99
CA GLY A 259 -19.73 -3.68 -5.06
C GLY A 259 -20.98 -3.09 -5.70
N ARG A 260 -21.81 -2.48 -4.86
CA ARG A 260 -22.98 -1.70 -5.27
C ARG A 260 -23.19 -0.56 -4.27
N VAL A 261 -23.61 0.58 -4.77
CA VAL A 261 -23.91 1.76 -3.93
C VAL A 261 -25.07 1.40 -3.00
N ALA A 262 -24.83 1.49 -1.70
CA ALA A 262 -25.86 1.23 -0.69
C ALA A 262 -26.59 2.52 -0.25
N LYS A 263 -25.93 3.68 -0.32
CA LYS A 263 -26.46 5.01 0.02
C LYS A 263 -25.79 6.07 -0.85
N GLY A 264 -26.49 7.17 -1.12
CA GLY A 264 -25.96 8.29 -1.91
C GLY A 264 -26.12 8.12 -3.43
N MET A 265 -27.10 7.32 -3.87
CA MET A 265 -27.41 7.14 -5.30
C MET A 265 -27.73 8.48 -5.98
N GLU A 266 -28.35 9.41 -5.27
CA GLU A 266 -28.62 10.76 -5.77
C GLU A 266 -27.36 11.60 -6.01
N VAL A 267 -26.25 11.27 -5.34
CA VAL A 267 -24.95 11.92 -5.58
C VAL A 267 -24.36 11.36 -6.87
N VAL A 268 -24.36 10.02 -7.01
CA VAL A 268 -23.94 9.35 -8.25
C VAL A 268 -24.74 9.88 -9.44
N GLN A 269 -26.06 9.95 -9.32
CA GLN A 269 -26.92 10.49 -10.38
C GLN A 269 -26.63 11.96 -10.72
N ARG A 270 -26.29 12.78 -9.72
CA ARG A 270 -25.91 14.18 -9.95
C ARG A 270 -24.59 14.27 -10.71
N ILE A 271 -23.61 13.47 -10.34
CA ILE A 271 -22.30 13.44 -11.02
C ILE A 271 -22.47 13.00 -12.48
N SER A 272 -23.32 11.99 -12.76
CA SER A 272 -23.53 11.51 -14.13
C SER A 272 -24.21 12.52 -15.06
N ASN A 273 -24.80 13.58 -14.49
CA ASN A 273 -25.53 14.63 -15.21
C ASN A 273 -24.73 15.94 -15.31
N VAL A 274 -23.48 15.96 -14.84
CA VAL A 274 -22.60 17.13 -15.00
C VAL A 274 -22.32 17.36 -16.49
N ARG A 275 -22.16 18.63 -16.88
CA ARG A 275 -21.84 18.99 -18.26
C ARG A 275 -20.43 18.50 -18.60
N VAL A 276 -20.33 17.73 -19.68
CA VAL A 276 -19.07 17.19 -20.19
C VAL A 276 -18.73 17.75 -21.56
N ASN A 277 -17.46 17.74 -21.91
CA ASN A 277 -16.97 18.00 -23.25
C ASN A 277 -17.37 16.83 -24.17
N PRO A 278 -18.18 17.07 -25.22
CA PRO A 278 -18.69 16.00 -26.09
C PRO A 278 -17.62 15.21 -26.86
N LYS A 279 -16.37 15.72 -26.92
CA LYS A 279 -15.26 15.02 -27.61
C LYS A 279 -14.46 14.10 -26.69
N THR A 280 -14.49 14.34 -25.39
CA THR A 280 -13.62 13.66 -24.42
C THR A 280 -14.36 13.05 -23.24
N ASP A 281 -15.67 13.28 -23.14
CA ASP A 281 -16.53 12.88 -22.01
C ASP A 281 -16.02 13.36 -20.63
N LYS A 282 -15.13 14.36 -20.65
CA LYS A 282 -14.58 14.98 -19.44
C LYS A 282 -15.48 16.12 -18.97
N PRO A 283 -15.81 16.19 -17.67
CA PRO A 283 -16.52 17.33 -17.08
C PRO A 283 -15.83 18.67 -17.36
N TYR A 284 -16.62 19.73 -17.55
CA TYR A 284 -16.07 21.09 -17.60
C TYR A 284 -15.60 21.60 -16.22
N GLU A 285 -16.27 21.13 -15.17
CA GLU A 285 -15.89 21.38 -13.78
C GLU A 285 -15.48 20.06 -13.15
N ASP A 286 -14.30 20.02 -12.54
CA ASP A 286 -13.75 18.81 -11.99
C ASP A 286 -14.59 18.28 -10.82
N VAL A 287 -14.89 16.98 -10.87
CA VAL A 287 -15.54 16.24 -9.79
C VAL A 287 -14.53 15.25 -9.24
N SER A 288 -14.07 15.52 -8.02
CA SER A 288 -12.97 14.79 -7.39
C SER A 288 -13.40 14.00 -6.16
N ILE A 289 -12.68 12.91 -5.91
CA ILE A 289 -12.79 12.14 -4.67
C ILE A 289 -11.88 12.81 -3.64
N ILE A 290 -12.46 13.32 -2.55
CA ILE A 290 -11.71 13.95 -1.47
C ILE A 290 -10.99 12.89 -0.63
N ASN A 291 -11.72 11.87 -0.19
CA ASN A 291 -11.22 10.77 0.64
C ASN A 291 -12.19 9.59 0.56
N ILE A 292 -11.68 8.36 0.70
CA ILE A 292 -12.50 7.16 0.86
C ILE A 292 -12.31 6.55 2.24
N THR A 293 -13.41 6.50 2.99
CA THR A 293 -13.48 5.86 4.30
C THR A 293 -13.99 4.44 4.15
N VAL A 294 -13.13 3.46 4.44
CA VAL A 294 -13.50 2.05 4.50
C VAL A 294 -13.99 1.72 5.92
N LYS A 295 -15.17 1.08 6.03
CA LYS A 295 -15.81 0.76 7.32
C LYS A 295 -15.27 -0.51 7.96
#